data_AF-A0A6I1JEG7-F1
#
_entry.id   AF-A0A6I1JEG7-F1
#
_cell.length_a   1.000
_cell.length_b   1.000
_cell.length_c   1.000
_cell.angle_alpha   90.00
_cell.angle_beta   90.00
_cell.angle_gamma   90.00
#
_symmetry.space_group_name_H-M   'P 1'
#
loop_
_entity.id
_entity.type
_entity.pdbx_description
1 polymer ?
#
loop_
_entity_poly.entity_id
_entity_poly.type
_entity_poly.pdbx_seq_one_letter_code
_entity_poly.pdbx_strand_id
1 'polypeptide(L)'
;MEATARNIHIAGHRANPRHQAILHVHMPHATALTMVEGGKLEMAHQTACRFLDRTAYQGFGGVALNAEEGERIARAQKDNPNADVIFLDHHGVTIGGPTVAVAFDDLYYLERACRQQILAQSTGLPLKIIPEEQARQTAREWMQVLEYQATKHFEALMRLNGL
;
A
#
# COMPACT_ATOMS: atom_id res chain seq x y z
N MET A 1 -13.70 -18.15 0.94
CA MET A 1 -12.93 -16.95 1.33
C MET A 1 -12.80 -16.98 2.84
N GLU A 2 -11.59 -16.84 3.38
CA GLU A 2 -11.36 -16.75 4.82
C GLU A 2 -12.17 -15.58 5.43
N ALA A 3 -12.73 -15.75 6.63
CA ALA A 3 -13.63 -14.77 7.25
C ALA A 3 -12.95 -13.41 7.48
N THR A 4 -11.67 -13.42 7.88
CA THR A 4 -10.79 -12.25 8.07
C THR A 4 -10.71 -11.39 6.81
N ALA A 5 -10.28 -12.00 5.71
CA ALA A 5 -10.15 -11.31 4.42
C ALA A 5 -11.51 -10.78 3.93
N ARG A 6 -12.59 -11.56 4.08
CA ARG A 6 -13.93 -11.11 3.65
C ARG A 6 -14.36 -9.81 4.34
N ASN A 7 -14.17 -9.70 5.65
CA ASN A 7 -14.61 -8.52 6.41
C ASN A 7 -13.81 -7.26 6.02
N ILE A 8 -12.50 -7.41 5.79
CA ILE A 8 -11.62 -6.33 5.33
C ILE A 8 -12.06 -5.82 3.96
N HIS A 9 -12.30 -6.73 3.00
CA HIS A 9 -12.69 -6.34 1.64
C HIS A 9 -14.07 -5.66 1.61
N ILE A 10 -15.08 -6.19 2.33
CA ILE A 10 -16.42 -5.59 2.37
C ILE A 10 -16.36 -4.17 2.93
N ALA A 11 -15.68 -3.98 4.07
CA ALA A 11 -15.58 -2.67 4.69
C ALA A 11 -14.77 -1.69 3.82
N GLY A 12 -13.68 -2.16 3.21
CA GLY A 12 -12.85 -1.35 2.32
C GLY A 12 -13.60 -0.84 1.08
N HIS A 13 -14.32 -1.71 0.37
CA HIS A 13 -15.12 -1.29 -0.80
C HIS A 13 -16.23 -0.31 -0.42
N ARG A 14 -16.82 -0.44 0.77
CA ARG A 14 -17.81 0.54 1.27
C ARG A 14 -17.19 1.87 1.66
N ALA A 15 -15.96 1.86 2.16
CA ALA A 15 -15.25 3.05 2.62
C ALA A 15 -14.77 3.93 1.46
N ASN A 16 -14.34 3.33 0.35
CA ASN A 16 -13.86 4.07 -0.81
C ASN A 16 -14.41 3.49 -2.12
N PRO A 17 -15.45 4.12 -2.71
CA PRO A 17 -16.02 3.69 -3.98
C PRO A 17 -15.04 3.71 -5.17
N ARG A 18 -13.91 4.44 -5.05
CA ARG A 18 -12.85 4.45 -6.07
C ARG A 18 -12.07 3.13 -6.11
N HIS A 19 -12.12 2.34 -5.04
CA HIS A 19 -11.46 1.03 -4.97
C HIS A 19 -12.38 -0.04 -5.56
N GLN A 20 -12.19 -0.36 -6.85
CA GLN A 20 -12.86 -1.47 -7.52
C GLN A 20 -12.13 -2.80 -7.33
N ALA A 21 -10.85 -2.74 -6.97
CA ALA A 21 -10.06 -3.87 -6.52
C ALA A 21 -9.40 -3.55 -5.18
N ILE A 22 -9.38 -4.54 -4.28
CA ILE A 22 -8.65 -4.47 -3.01
C ILE A 22 -7.81 -5.75 -2.90
N LEU A 23 -6.54 -5.61 -2.56
CA LEU A 23 -5.60 -6.70 -2.30
C LEU A 23 -5.17 -6.62 -0.84
N HIS A 24 -5.32 -7.71 -0.10
CA HIS A 24 -4.78 -7.85 1.25
C HIS A 24 -3.68 -8.90 1.25
N VAL A 25 -2.47 -8.52 1.68
CA VAL A 25 -1.28 -9.37 1.58
C VAL A 25 -0.33 -9.17 2.75
N HIS A 26 0.44 -10.23 3.05
CA HIS A 26 1.50 -10.24 4.07
C HIS A 26 2.87 -10.35 3.39
N MET A 27 3.16 -9.45 2.45
CA MET A 27 4.46 -9.43 1.75
C MET A 27 5.58 -9.08 2.74
N PRO A 28 6.77 -9.69 2.63
CA PRO A 28 7.76 -9.67 3.71
C PRO A 28 8.23 -8.26 4.09
N HIS A 29 8.51 -7.37 3.13
CA HIS A 29 9.11 -6.08 3.44
C HIS A 29 8.07 -5.06 3.91
N ALA A 30 6.93 -4.96 3.23
CA ALA A 30 5.85 -4.08 3.70
C ALA A 30 5.35 -4.52 5.08
N THR A 31 5.20 -5.83 5.31
CA THR A 31 4.76 -6.37 6.61
C THR A 31 5.79 -6.15 7.70
N ALA A 32 7.09 -6.31 7.42
CA ALA A 32 8.13 -6.03 8.41
C ALA A 32 8.08 -4.60 8.92
N LEU A 33 7.77 -3.60 8.08
CA LEU A 33 7.60 -2.21 8.53
C LEU A 33 6.45 -2.05 9.52
N THR A 34 5.36 -2.82 9.40
CA THR A 34 4.22 -2.78 10.34
C THR A 34 4.57 -3.31 11.74
N MET A 35 5.74 -3.92 11.90
CA MET A 35 6.23 -4.46 13.17
C MET A 35 7.31 -3.56 13.81
N VAL A 36 7.78 -2.54 13.10
CA VAL A 36 8.80 -1.61 13.59
C VAL A 36 8.10 -0.49 14.38
N GLU A 37 8.62 -0.16 15.56
CA GLU A 37 8.13 0.97 16.34
C GLU A 37 8.23 2.27 15.52
N GLY A 38 7.09 2.97 15.35
CA GLY A 38 7.01 4.14 14.47
C GLY A 38 7.23 3.84 12.98
N GLY A 39 7.17 2.57 12.59
CA GLY A 39 7.41 2.09 11.24
C GLY A 39 6.44 2.68 10.24
N LYS A 40 6.99 3.40 9.26
CA LYS A 40 6.24 3.98 8.13
C LYS A 40 7.06 3.93 6.86
N LEU A 41 6.40 4.02 5.71
CA LEU A 41 7.10 4.20 4.44
C LEU A 41 7.65 5.64 4.37
N GLU A 42 8.97 5.76 4.31
CA GLU A 42 9.70 7.01 4.27
C GLU A 42 10.03 7.39 2.82
N MET A 43 9.99 8.69 2.53
CA MET A 43 10.33 9.23 1.21
C MET A 43 11.85 9.29 1.01
N ALA A 44 12.54 8.17 1.16
CA ALA A 44 14.00 8.04 1.01
C ALA A 44 14.40 7.44 -0.35
N HIS A 45 13.42 6.98 -1.15
CA HIS A 45 13.64 6.36 -2.44
C HIS A 45 12.60 6.85 -3.45
N GLN A 46 12.97 7.04 -4.72
CA GLN A 46 12.09 7.58 -5.76
C GLN A 46 10.79 6.78 -5.92
N THR A 47 10.84 5.45 -5.79
CA THR A 47 9.63 4.60 -5.83
C THR A 47 8.70 4.84 -4.65
N ALA A 48 9.22 5.20 -3.47
CA ALA A 48 8.39 5.50 -2.30
C ALA A 48 7.51 6.74 -2.54
N CYS A 49 8.00 7.72 -3.32
CA CYS A 49 7.24 8.91 -3.69
C CYS A 49 5.92 8.62 -4.42
N ARG A 50 5.76 7.43 -5.03
CA ARG A 50 4.47 6.97 -5.61
C ARG A 50 3.34 6.93 -4.59
N PHE A 51 3.69 6.81 -3.31
CA PHE A 51 2.77 6.60 -2.20
C PHE A 51 2.68 7.81 -1.27
N LEU A 52 3.34 8.93 -1.62
CA LEU A 52 3.22 10.18 -0.86
C LEU A 52 1.76 10.60 -0.78
N ASP A 53 1.28 10.87 0.44
CA ASP A 53 -0.12 11.18 0.78
C ASP A 53 -1.16 10.09 0.43
N ARG A 54 -0.71 8.91 -0.04
CA ARG A 54 -1.53 7.75 -0.41
C ARG A 54 -1.42 6.58 0.56
N THR A 55 -0.76 6.76 1.71
CA THR A 55 -0.66 5.75 2.78
C THR A 55 -1.42 6.20 4.02
N ALA A 56 -2.08 5.25 4.67
CA ALA A 56 -2.56 5.39 6.05
C ALA A 56 -2.00 4.26 6.93
N TYR A 57 -2.02 4.47 8.24
CA TYR A 57 -1.50 3.55 9.24
C TYR A 57 -2.57 3.29 10.27
N GLN A 58 -2.84 2.02 10.55
CA GLN A 58 -3.89 1.60 11.45
C GLN A 58 -3.31 0.68 12.51
N GLY A 59 -3.53 1.05 13.78
CA GLY A 59 -3.08 0.28 14.95
C GLY A 59 -3.55 -1.18 14.95
N PHE A 60 -3.08 -2.01 15.87
CA PHE A 60 -3.47 -3.42 15.92
C PHE A 60 -4.77 -3.63 16.72
N GLY A 61 -5.77 -4.29 16.11
CA GLY A 61 -7.07 -4.58 16.73
C GLY A 61 -7.28 -6.05 17.12
N GLY A 62 -6.31 -6.93 16.85
CA GLY A 62 -6.47 -8.38 16.96
C GLY A 62 -6.91 -9.04 15.64
N VAL A 63 -7.39 -10.28 15.70
CA VAL A 63 -7.79 -11.05 14.51
C VAL A 63 -9.14 -10.53 13.98
N ALA A 64 -9.25 -10.25 12.68
CA ALA A 64 -10.45 -9.70 12.04
C ALA A 64 -11.61 -10.70 11.86
N LEU A 65 -11.91 -11.48 12.90
CA LEU A 65 -12.96 -12.51 12.88
C LEU A 65 -14.37 -11.93 12.75
N ASN A 66 -14.56 -10.67 13.17
CA ASN A 66 -15.83 -9.96 13.11
C ASN A 66 -15.77 -8.73 12.19
N ALA A 67 -16.93 -8.16 11.87
CA ALA A 67 -17.03 -7.01 10.97
C ALA A 67 -16.45 -5.72 11.58
N GLU A 68 -16.32 -5.64 12.91
CA GLU A 68 -15.83 -4.45 13.62
C GLU A 68 -14.38 -4.13 13.24
N GLU A 69 -13.55 -5.17 13.09
CA GLU A 69 -12.17 -4.98 12.67
C GLU A 69 -12.06 -4.49 11.22
N GLY A 70 -12.91 -4.99 10.32
CA GLY A 70 -13.02 -4.47 8.96
C GLY A 70 -13.41 -3.00 8.95
N GLU A 71 -14.42 -2.61 9.72
CA GLU A 71 -14.85 -1.20 9.83
C GLU A 71 -13.79 -0.32 10.49
N ARG A 72 -12.99 -0.85 11.42
CA ARG A 72 -11.87 -0.13 12.02
C ARG A 72 -10.78 0.18 11.00
N ILE A 73 -10.38 -0.81 10.21
CA ILE A 73 -9.41 -0.61 9.12
C ILE A 73 -9.96 0.39 8.10
N ALA A 74 -11.25 0.30 7.78
CA ALA A 74 -11.93 1.24 6.91
C ALA A 74 -12.00 2.67 7.48
N ARG A 75 -11.82 2.91 8.79
CA ARG A 75 -11.77 4.28 9.34
C ARG A 75 -10.55 5.04 8.84
N ALA A 76 -9.36 4.44 8.83
CA ALA A 76 -8.16 5.05 8.25
C ALA A 76 -8.39 5.49 6.79
N GLN A 77 -9.15 4.71 6.04
CA GLN A 77 -9.54 5.02 4.66
C GLN A 77 -10.54 6.18 4.55
N LYS A 78 -11.48 6.29 5.48
CA LYS A 78 -12.46 7.39 5.53
C LYS A 78 -11.79 8.70 5.97
N ASP A 79 -10.84 8.63 6.90
CA ASP A 79 -10.10 9.78 7.41
C ASP A 79 -9.11 10.34 6.37
N ASN A 80 -8.52 9.47 5.55
CA ASN A 80 -7.75 9.84 4.37
C ASN A 80 -8.32 9.19 3.09
N PRO A 81 -9.26 9.84 2.38
CA PRO A 81 -9.84 9.32 1.14
C PRO A 81 -8.83 9.08 0.01
N ASN A 82 -7.64 9.70 0.08
CA ASN A 82 -6.56 9.51 -0.88
C ASN A 82 -5.67 8.31 -0.54
N ALA A 83 -5.81 7.72 0.65
CA ALA A 83 -5.07 6.51 0.99
C ALA A 83 -5.45 5.40 0.02
N ASP A 84 -4.49 4.87 -0.71
CA ASP A 84 -4.67 3.65 -1.50
C ASP A 84 -4.04 2.46 -0.79
N VAL A 85 -3.16 2.72 0.17
CA VAL A 85 -2.46 1.69 0.95
C VAL A 85 -2.73 1.93 2.43
N ILE A 86 -3.14 0.89 3.15
CA ILE A 86 -3.23 0.93 4.61
C ILE A 86 -2.24 -0.08 5.18
N PHE A 87 -1.28 0.41 5.96
CA PHE A 87 -0.41 -0.40 6.79
C PHE A 87 -1.17 -0.79 8.05
N LEU A 88 -1.21 -2.09 8.32
CA LEU A 88 -1.90 -2.68 9.47
C LEU A 88 -0.84 -3.15 10.46
N ASP A 89 -0.71 -2.46 11.60
CA ASP A 89 0.30 -2.78 12.61
C ASP A 89 0.24 -4.26 13.00
N HIS A 90 1.41 -4.90 13.05
CA HIS A 90 1.59 -6.33 13.34
C HIS A 90 0.89 -7.32 12.38
N HIS A 91 0.44 -6.89 11.20
CA HIS A 91 -0.40 -7.72 10.35
C HIS A 91 0.06 -7.75 8.89
N GLY A 92 0.07 -6.62 8.19
CA GLY A 92 0.35 -6.58 6.75
C GLY A 92 -0.22 -5.34 6.10
N VAL A 93 -0.61 -5.42 4.83
CA VAL A 93 -1.12 -4.25 4.10
C VAL A 93 -2.42 -4.56 3.36
N THR A 94 -3.24 -3.53 3.17
CA THR A 94 -4.32 -3.51 2.17
C THR A 94 -4.01 -2.47 1.11
N ILE A 95 -4.34 -2.79 -0.14
CA ILE A 95 -4.04 -1.96 -1.31
C ILE A 95 -5.30 -1.89 -2.17
N GLY A 96 -5.85 -0.69 -2.32
CA GLY A 96 -7.02 -0.41 -3.13
C GLY A 96 -6.66 0.29 -4.44
N GLY A 97 -7.44 0.05 -5.49
CA GLY A 97 -7.26 0.72 -6.77
C GLY A 97 -8.51 0.70 -7.65
N PRO A 98 -8.59 1.60 -8.65
CA PRO A 98 -9.72 1.68 -9.59
C PRO A 98 -9.80 0.49 -10.55
N THR A 99 -8.72 -0.29 -10.67
CA THR A 99 -8.67 -1.53 -11.44
C THR A 99 -7.75 -2.53 -10.75
N VAL A 100 -7.88 -3.81 -11.11
CA VAL A 100 -6.94 -4.86 -10.64
C VAL A 100 -5.51 -4.53 -11.08
N ALA A 101 -5.32 -4.00 -12.29
CA ALA A 101 -4.00 -3.62 -12.80
C ALA A 101 -3.33 -2.55 -11.93
N VAL A 102 -4.06 -1.49 -11.54
CA VAL A 102 -3.52 -0.43 -10.67
C VAL A 102 -3.23 -0.96 -9.27
N ALA A 103 -4.17 -1.69 -8.66
CA ALA A 103 -3.96 -2.26 -7.32
C ALA A 103 -2.75 -3.23 -7.29
N PHE A 104 -2.57 -4.03 -8.34
CA PHE A 104 -1.45 -4.94 -8.47
C PHE A 104 -0.12 -4.22 -8.74
N ASP A 105 -0.10 -3.18 -9.57
CA ASP A 105 1.09 -2.38 -9.84
C ASP A 105 1.59 -1.69 -8.57
N ASP A 106 0.68 -1.11 -7.81
CA ASP A 106 1.00 -0.50 -6.52
C ASP A 106 1.47 -1.55 -5.50
N LEU A 107 0.88 -2.75 -5.46
CA LEU A 107 1.40 -3.86 -4.66
C LEU A 107 2.85 -4.19 -5.01
N TYR A 108 3.15 -4.32 -6.30
CA TYR A 108 4.50 -4.64 -6.77
C TYR A 108 5.52 -3.54 -6.38
N TYR A 109 5.18 -2.27 -6.60
CA TYR A 109 6.10 -1.17 -6.30
C TYR A 109 6.20 -0.83 -4.82
N LEU A 110 5.14 -1.05 -4.04
CA LEU A 110 5.14 -0.87 -2.59
C LEU A 110 6.16 -1.82 -1.96
N GLU A 111 6.08 -3.10 -2.29
CA GLU A 111 7.00 -4.10 -1.75
C GLU A 111 8.46 -3.78 -2.10
N ARG A 112 8.71 -3.29 -3.31
CA ARG A 112 10.06 -2.86 -3.72
C ARG A 112 10.52 -1.61 -2.96
N ALA A 113 9.64 -0.65 -2.71
CA ALA A 113 9.96 0.54 -1.93
C ALA A 113 10.30 0.17 -0.48
N CYS A 114 9.45 -0.64 0.17
CA CYS A 114 9.68 -1.13 1.52
C CYS A 114 10.97 -1.96 1.61
N ARG A 115 11.27 -2.79 0.60
CA ARG A 115 12.53 -3.53 0.54
C ARG A 115 13.75 -2.61 0.58
N GLN A 116 13.77 -1.56 -0.26
CA GLN A 116 14.91 -0.62 -0.28
C GLN A 116 15.04 0.12 1.05
N GLN A 117 13.91 0.51 1.66
CA GLN A 117 13.94 1.16 2.96
C GLN A 117 14.51 0.25 4.04
N ILE A 118 14.07 -1.01 4.12
CA ILE A 118 14.59 -1.97 5.11
C ILE A 118 16.08 -2.22 4.91
N LEU A 119 16.53 -2.39 3.66
CA LEU A 119 17.96 -2.53 3.36
C LEU A 119 18.78 -1.29 3.74
N ALA A 120 18.23 -0.09 3.56
CA ALA A 120 18.89 1.14 3.99
C ALA A 120 18.92 1.24 5.53
N GLN A 121 17.81 0.93 6.20
CA GLN A 121 17.71 0.93 7.67
C GLN A 121 18.62 -0.12 8.31
N SER A 122 18.88 -1.26 7.66
CA SER A 122 19.78 -2.29 8.19
C SER A 122 21.25 -1.85 8.28
N THR A 123 21.61 -0.71 7.70
CA THR A 123 22.94 -0.10 7.87
C THR A 123 23.13 0.54 9.25
N GLY A 124 22.04 0.78 9.99
CA GLY A 124 22.05 1.51 11.27
C GLY A 124 22.24 3.02 11.14
N LEU A 125 22.37 3.55 9.92
CA LEU A 125 22.46 4.98 9.66
C LEU A 125 21.09 5.61 9.41
N PRO A 126 20.90 6.92 9.71
CA PRO A 126 19.67 7.63 9.36
C PRO A 126 19.40 7.61 7.86
N LEU A 127 18.13 7.50 7.49
CA LEU A 127 17.71 7.61 6.09
C LEU A 127 17.93 9.04 5.57
N LYS A 128 18.42 9.15 4.34
CA LYS A 128 18.50 10.43 3.62
C LYS A 128 17.16 10.71 2.94
N ILE A 129 16.31 11.48 3.61
CA ILE A 129 14.97 11.81 3.11
C ILE A 129 15.06 12.76 1.91
N ILE A 130 14.28 12.47 0.86
CA ILE A 130 14.12 13.33 -0.31
C ILE A 130 13.42 14.61 0.16
N PRO A 131 13.92 15.82 -0.18
CA PRO A 131 13.27 17.03 0.29
C PRO A 131 11.86 17.16 -0.29
N GLU A 132 10.98 17.79 0.48
CA GLU A 132 9.53 17.70 0.29
C GLU A 132 9.07 18.13 -1.11
N GLU A 133 9.63 19.23 -1.62
CA GLU A 133 9.29 19.74 -2.94
C GLU A 133 9.59 18.72 -4.05
N GLN A 134 10.76 18.08 -3.99
CA GLN A 134 11.16 17.05 -4.96
C GLN A 134 10.29 15.80 -4.80
N ALA A 135 10.01 15.37 -3.56
CA ALA A 135 9.14 14.22 -3.32
C ALA A 135 7.72 14.45 -3.88
N ARG A 136 7.15 15.65 -3.68
CA ARG A 136 5.84 16.04 -4.23
C ARG A 136 5.87 16.13 -5.75
N GLN A 137 6.93 16.68 -6.34
CA GLN A 137 7.08 16.74 -7.79
C GLN A 137 7.14 15.33 -8.40
N THR A 138 7.98 14.45 -7.84
CA THR A 138 8.07 13.05 -8.28
C THR A 138 6.76 12.30 -8.08
N ALA A 139 6.02 12.53 -6.99
CA ALA A 139 4.70 11.95 -6.79
C ALA A 139 3.72 12.35 -7.90
N ARG A 140 3.68 13.64 -8.27
CA ARG A 140 2.84 14.14 -9.39
C ARG A 140 3.19 13.47 -10.72
N GLU A 141 4.49 13.35 -11.03
CA GLU A 141 4.98 12.70 -12.25
C GLU A 141 4.54 11.23 -12.31
N TRP A 142 4.63 10.50 -11.19
CA TRP A 142 4.13 9.12 -11.13
C TRP A 142 2.62 9.02 -11.36
N MET A 143 1.83 9.93 -10.79
CA MET A 143 0.37 9.91 -10.97
C MET A 143 -0.05 10.16 -12.43
N GLN A 144 0.71 10.94 -13.19
CA GLN A 144 0.41 11.20 -14.61
C GLN A 144 0.54 9.95 -15.49
N VAL A 145 1.34 8.96 -15.07
CA VAL A 145 1.65 7.76 -15.86
C VAL A 145 1.10 6.47 -15.25
N LEU A 146 0.53 6.54 -14.04
CA LEU A 146 0.15 5.37 -13.23
C LEU A 146 -0.74 4.40 -14.00
N GLU A 147 -1.88 4.87 -14.51
CA GLU A 147 -2.89 4.00 -15.11
C GLU A 147 -2.38 3.30 -16.38
N TYR A 148 -1.70 4.06 -17.25
CA TYR A 148 -1.10 3.53 -18.47
C TYR A 148 -0.01 2.50 -18.14
N GLN A 149 0.92 2.83 -17.24
CA GLN A 149 2.01 1.91 -16.87
C GLN A 149 1.50 0.67 -16.16
N ALA A 150 0.56 0.82 -15.23
CA ALA A 150 -0.06 -0.31 -14.51
C ALA A 150 -0.74 -1.28 -15.48
N THR A 151 -1.47 -0.75 -16.47
CA THR A 151 -2.10 -1.55 -17.52
C THR A 151 -1.06 -2.32 -18.32
N LYS A 152 0.00 -1.65 -18.79
CA LYS A 152 1.08 -2.30 -19.55
C LYS A 152 1.88 -3.32 -18.75
N HIS A 153 2.12 -3.04 -17.48
CA HIS A 153 2.76 -3.98 -16.57
C HIS A 153 1.89 -5.22 -16.37
N PHE A 154 0.60 -5.05 -16.09
CA PHE A 154 -0.33 -6.17 -15.91
C PHE A 154 -0.48 -7.01 -17.18
N GLU A 155 -0.64 -6.38 -18.35
CA GLU A 155 -0.64 -7.07 -19.65
C GLU A 155 0.64 -7.88 -19.89
N ALA A 156 1.80 -7.35 -19.51
CA ALA A 156 3.06 -8.07 -19.64
C ALA A 156 3.12 -9.29 -18.73
N LEU A 157 2.64 -9.18 -17.49
CA LEU A 157 2.55 -10.30 -16.55
C LEU A 157 1.58 -11.38 -17.05
N MET A 158 0.42 -11.01 -17.59
CA MET A 158 -0.51 -11.97 -18.18
C MET A 158 0.16 -12.77 -19.31
N ARG A 159 0.81 -12.08 -20.26
CA ARG A 159 1.56 -12.76 -21.35
C ARG A 159 2.63 -13.71 -20.84
N LEU A 160 3.40 -13.32 -19.82
CA LEU A 160 4.45 -14.16 -19.24
C LEU A 160 3.90 -15.41 -18.53
N ASN A 161 2.64 -15.37 -18.09
CA ASN A 161 1.97 -16.47 -17.39
C ASN A 161 0.98 -17.24 -18.28
N GLY A 162 0.91 -16.94 -19.59
CA GLY A 162 0.02 -17.61 -20.53
C GLY A 162 -1.47 -17.31 -20.32
N LEU A 163 -1.78 -16.12 -19.77
CA LEU A 163 -3.14 -15.60 -19.58
C LEU A 163 -3.52 -14.59 -20.67
#